data_AF-A0A4U1MPH7-F1
#
_entry.id   AF-A0A4U1MPH7-F1
#
_cell.length_a   1.000
_cell.length_b   1.000
_cell.length_c   1.000
_cell.angle_alpha   90.00
_cell.angle_beta   90.00
_cell.angle_gamma   90.00
#
_symmetry.space_group_name_H-M   'P 1'
#
loop_
_entity.id
_entity.type
_entity.pdbx_description
1 polymer ?
#
loop_
_entity_poly.entity_id
_entity_poly.type
_entity_poly.pdbx_seq_one_letter_code
_entity_poly.pdbx_strand_id
1 'polypeptide(L)' 'MGADDYDTEACDVVQLVHQLDDTEQLTREIQEIYQFSYEETIPTSKCREIASALLVLKNNSSCEL' A
#
# COMPACT_ATOMS: atom_id res chain seq x y z
N MET A 1 7.59 9.99 18.71
CA MET A 1 7.02 8.77 18.12
C MET A 1 7.23 8.89 16.63
N GLY A 2 8.16 8.09 16.12
CA GLY A 2 8.60 8.08 14.73
C GLY A 2 8.32 6.72 14.12
N ALA A 3 8.37 6.65 12.79
CA ALA A 3 8.26 5.55 11.82
C ALA A 3 7.95 4.08 12.26
N ASP A 4 8.36 3.64 13.45
CA ASP A 4 8.16 2.30 13.99
C ASP A 4 6.68 1.94 14.26
N ASP A 5 5.78 2.93 14.40
CA ASP A 5 4.33 2.68 14.58
C ASP A 5 3.62 2.24 13.29
N TYR A 6 4.23 2.44 12.12
CA TYR A 6 3.64 2.06 10.82
C TYR A 6 4.12 0.71 10.30
N ASP A 7 4.99 0.02 11.04
CA ASP A 7 5.66 -1.19 10.57
C ASP A 7 4.65 -2.33 10.33
N THR A 8 3.54 -2.35 11.08
CA THR A 8 2.47 -3.36 10.91
C THR A 8 1.69 -3.11 9.63
N GLU A 9 1.13 -1.91 9.45
CA GLU A 9 0.35 -1.55 8.27
C GLU A 9 1.20 -1.54 7.01
N ALA A 10 2.46 -1.08 7.09
CA ALA A 10 3.39 -1.11 5.97
C ALA A 10 3.72 -2.55 5.55
N CYS A 11 3.91 -3.47 6.51
CA CYS A 11 4.14 -4.88 6.20
C CYS A 11 2.92 -5.51 5.51
N ASP A 12 1.71 -5.24 6.00
CA ASP A 12 0.46 -5.71 5.38
C ASP A 12 0.30 -5.17 3.95
N VAL A 13 0.60 -3.89 3.74
CA VAL A 13 0.56 -3.28 2.40
C VAL A 13 1.60 -3.90 1.47
N VAL A 14 2.83 -4.14 1.92
CA VAL A 14 3.87 -4.80 1.10
C VAL A 14 3.44 -6.22 0.74
N GLN A 15 2.86 -6.97 1.68
CA GLN A 15 2.35 -8.30 1.41
C GLN A 15 1.23 -8.27 0.36
N LEU A 16 0.31 -7.31 0.44
CA LEU A 16 -0.76 -7.12 -0.55
C LEU A 16 -0.22 -6.71 -1.93
N VAL A 17 0.81 -5.86 -1.99
CA VAL A 17 1.49 -5.51 -3.25
C VAL A 17 2.01 -6.76 -3.96
N HIS A 18 2.51 -7.76 -3.22
CA HIS A 18 2.95 -9.01 -3.84
C HIS A 18 1.79 -9.86 -4.36
N GLN A 19 0.63 -9.84 -3.69
CA GLN A 19 -0.55 -10.64 -4.04
C GLN A 19 -1.42 -9.99 -5.13
N LEU A 20 -1.43 -8.67 -5.21
CA LEU A 20 -2.26 -7.88 -6.11
C LEU A 20 -1.42 -7.27 -7.22
N ASP A 21 -1.96 -7.23 -8.43
CA ASP A 21 -1.37 -6.55 -9.59
C ASP A 21 -2.25 -5.41 -10.11
N ASP A 22 -3.39 -5.18 -9.47
CA ASP A 22 -4.36 -4.16 -9.84
C ASP A 22 -4.29 -2.96 -8.88
N THR A 23 -4.11 -1.78 -9.46
CA THR A 23 -3.96 -0.53 -8.69
C THR A 23 -5.24 -0.18 -7.93
N GLU A 24 -6.42 -0.42 -8.50
CA GLU A 24 -7.69 -0.05 -7.85
C GLU A 24 -8.01 -0.96 -6.66
N GLN A 25 -7.73 -2.26 -6.78
CA GLN A 25 -7.82 -3.21 -5.67
C GLN A 25 -6.86 -2.82 -4.55
N LEU A 26 -5.57 -2.61 -4.87
CA LEU A 26 -4.58 -2.23 -3.87
C LEU A 26 -4.91 -0.89 -3.19
N THR A 27 -5.49 0.06 -3.93
CA THR A 27 -5.94 1.35 -3.39
C THR A 27 -6.98 1.18 -2.30
N ARG A 28 -7.95 0.27 -2.49
CA ARG A 28 -9.01 -0.01 -1.51
C ARG A 28 -8.46 -0.67 -0.26
N GLU A 29 -7.62 -1.68 -0.43
CA GLU A 29 -7.00 -2.39 0.71
C GLU A 29 -6.14 -1.45 1.56
N ILE A 30 -5.31 -0.61 0.93
CA ILE A 30 -4.53 0.43 1.65
C ILE A 30 -5.46 1.36 2.42
N GLN A 31 -6.57 1.80 1.81
CA GLN A 31 -7.51 2.68 2.50
C GLN A 31 -8.12 2.01 3.72
N GLU A 32 -8.51 0.73 3.62
CA GLU A 32 -9.12 -0.02 4.72
C GLU A 32 -8.14 -0.29 5.87
N ILE A 33 -6.89 -0.68 5.58
CA ILE A 33 -5.86 -0.94 6.60
C ILE A 33 -5.64 0.30 7.47
N TYR A 34 -5.37 1.45 6.83
CA TYR A 34 -5.11 2.66 7.58
C TYR A 34 -6.37 3.22 8.26
N GLN A 35 -7.54 3.06 7.64
CA GLN A 35 -8.79 3.45 8.28
C GLN A 35 -9.11 2.60 9.51
N PHE A 36 -8.77 1.31 9.48
CA PHE A 36 -8.94 0.42 10.63
C PHE A 36 -8.00 0.80 11.78
N SER A 37 -6.73 1.10 11.49
CA SER A 37 -5.73 1.41 12.53
C SER A 37 -5.88 2.81 13.12
N TYR A 38 -6.24 3.81 12.30
CA TYR A 38 -6.24 5.22 12.71
C TYR A 38 -7.65 5.80 12.86
N GLU A 39 -8.70 5.03 12.56
CA GLU A 39 -10.10 5.49 12.52
C GLU A 39 -10.33 6.70 11.59
N GLU A 40 -9.39 6.96 10.67
CA GLU A 40 -9.41 8.09 9.73
C GLU A 40 -9.51 7.62 8.28
N THR A 41 -10.36 8.30 7.49
CA THR A 41 -10.48 8.00 6.05
C THR A 41 -9.42 8.75 5.26
N ILE A 42 -8.43 8.03 4.74
CA ILE A 42 -7.45 8.59 3.80
C ILE A 42 -8.14 8.85 2.46
N PRO A 43 -7.92 10.01 1.80
CA PRO A 43 -8.45 10.26 0.47
C PRO A 43 -7.98 9.20 -0.54
N THR A 44 -8.92 8.64 -1.30
CA THR A 44 -8.65 7.58 -2.29
C THR A 44 -7.58 7.99 -3.31
N SER A 45 -7.49 9.28 -3.68
CA SER A 45 -6.43 9.78 -4.56
C SER A 45 -5.02 9.56 -3.99
N LYS A 46 -4.83 9.77 -2.69
CA LYS A 46 -3.55 9.51 -2.02
C LYS A 46 -3.24 8.02 -1.95
N CYS A 47 -4.23 7.20 -1.59
CA CYS A 47 -4.06 5.74 -1.58
C CYS A 47 -3.68 5.22 -2.97
N ARG A 48 -4.25 5.80 -4.03
CA ARG A 48 -3.97 5.43 -5.42
C ARG A 48 -2.56 5.80 -5.86
N GLU A 49 -2.09 6.99 -5.48
CA GLU A 49 -0.71 7.39 -5.75
C GLU A 49 0.29 6.42 -5.11
N ILE A 50 0.05 6.02 -3.85
CA ILE A 50 0.87 5.05 -3.13
C ILE A 50 0.80 3.67 -3.80
N ALA A 51 -0.41 3.17 -4.08
CA ALA A 51 -0.63 1.88 -4.73
C ALA A 51 0.08 1.81 -6.10
N SER A 52 -0.04 2.87 -6.90
CA SER A 52 0.62 2.95 -8.20
C SER A 52 2.14 2.94 -8.07
N ALA A 53 2.70 3.73 -7.16
CA ALA A 53 4.14 3.76 -6.91
C ALA A 53 4.67 2.39 -6.46
N LEU A 54 3.96 1.70 -5.57
CA LEU A 54 4.33 0.37 -5.08
C LEU A 54 4.30 -0.70 -6.18
N LEU A 55 3.28 -0.70 -7.03
CA LEU A 55 3.21 -1.64 -8.17
C LEU A 55 4.28 -1.35 -9.22
N VAL A 56 4.59 -0.07 -9.47
CA VAL A 56 5.71 0.31 -10.33
C VAL A 56 7.02 -0.21 -9.75
N LEU A 57 7.25 -0.03 -8.45
CA LEU A 57 8.45 -0.54 -7.76
C LEU A 57 8.53 -2.06 -7.85
N LYS A 58 7.46 -2.81 -7.53
CA LYS A 58 7.37 -4.26 -7.67
C LYS A 58 7.78 -4.73 -9.07
N ASN A 59 7.23 -4.10 -10.10
CA ASN A 59 7.50 -4.45 -11.50
C ASN A 59 8.93 -4.10 -11.92
N ASN A 60 9.49 -3.00 -11.39
CA ASN A 60 10.90 -2.64 -11.63
C ASN A 60 11.87 -3.56 -10.88
N SER A 61 11.56 -3.98 -9.64
CA SER A 61 12.38 -4.92 -8.87
C SER A 61 12.28 -6.35 -9.39
N SER A 62 11.15 -6.73 -10.00
CA SER A 62 11.01 -8.01 -10.70
C SER A 62 11.73 -8.03 -12.06
N CYS A 63 12.34 -6.92 -12.50
CA CYS A 63 13.25 -6.87 -13.64
C CYS A 63 14.70 -7.11 -13.19
N GLU A 64 14.96 -8.27 -12.60
CA GLU A 64 16.29 -8.88 -12.64
C GLU A 64 16.26 -9.97 -13.72
N LEU A 65 17.10 -9.78 -14.74
CA LEU A 65 17.29 -10.61 -15.95
C LEU A 65 17.70 -12.06 -15.65
#